data_AF-A0AAW1NDZ4-F1
#
_entry.id   AF-A0AAW1NDZ4-F1
#
_cell.length_a   1.000
_cell.length_b   1.000
_cell.length_c   1.000
_cell.angle_alpha   90.00
_cell.angle_beta   90.00
_cell.angle_gamma   90.00
#
_symmetry.space_group_name_H-M   'P 1'
#
loop_
_entity.id
_entity.type
_entity.pdbx_description
1 polymer ?
#
loop_
_entity_poly.entity_id
_entity_poly.type
_entity_poly.pdbx_seq_one_letter_code
_entity_poly.pdbx_strand_id
1 'polypeptide(L)'
;MFCTVLNYICLRILGVGPYEGDDNACPRARKWILDHGSATHIPSWGKTWLSILGLFDWSGTNPMPPEFWMLPSFMPMLPAKMWCYTRMVYMPMSYLYGKRFVGPVTPLIMQLREELFNEPFDQIKWKKVRHSCALEDVYYPHPLIQDLMWDSLYIITEPLLTRWPFNKLIRERALQVTMNHIHYEDENSRYITIGCVEKVLCMLACWVEDPNGICFKKHLARIPDYLWIAEDGLKMQVFGSQLWDCCFAVQALVASDLSLSEIGFALKNGHFYIKESQVKDNPSGDFKTMYRHVSKGSWTFSDQDHGWQTSDCTAEALKVKQ
;
A
#
# COMPACT_ATOMS: atom_id res chain seq x y z
N MET A 1 17.49 5.68 0.75
CA MET A 1 17.39 5.42 -0.71
C MET A 1 15.94 5.47 -1.20
N PHE A 2 15.02 4.77 -0.51
CA PHE A 2 13.59 4.67 -0.82
C PHE A 2 12.92 6.00 -1.12
N CYS A 3 12.93 6.93 -0.16
CA CYS A 3 12.23 8.20 -0.29
C CYS A 3 12.84 9.07 -1.40
N THR A 4 14.18 9.16 -1.50
CA THR A 4 14.85 9.99 -2.50
C THR A 4 14.54 9.53 -3.93
N VAL A 5 14.61 8.22 -4.20
CA VAL A 5 14.30 7.69 -5.55
C VAL A 5 12.84 7.90 -5.91
N LEU A 6 11.91 7.57 -5.02
CA LEU A 6 10.47 7.71 -5.31
C LEU A 6 10.06 9.17 -5.50
N ASN A 7 10.53 10.08 -4.64
CA ASN A 7 10.21 11.50 -4.77
C ASN A 7 10.90 12.13 -5.99
N TYR A 8 12.12 11.73 -6.34
CA TYR A 8 12.74 12.13 -7.59
C TYR A 8 11.88 11.73 -8.79
N ILE A 9 11.42 10.47 -8.85
CA ILE A 9 10.53 9.99 -9.90
C ILE A 9 9.22 10.79 -9.93
N CYS A 10 8.62 11.08 -8.78
CA CYS A 10 7.43 11.92 -8.70
C CYS A 10 7.65 13.31 -9.29
N LEU A 11 8.76 13.99 -8.95
CA LEU A 11 9.12 15.29 -9.53
C LEU A 11 9.25 15.21 -11.05
N ARG A 12 9.92 14.16 -11.56
CA ARG A 12 10.11 13.95 -13.00
C ARG A 12 8.77 13.66 -13.71
N ILE A 13 7.87 12.89 -13.10
CA ILE A 13 6.50 12.65 -13.60
C ILE A 13 5.67 13.94 -13.61
N LEU A 14 5.85 14.82 -12.61
CA LEU A 14 5.20 16.12 -12.51
C LEU A 14 5.81 17.18 -13.45
N GLY A 15 6.81 16.81 -14.25
CA GLY A 15 7.38 17.66 -15.30
C GLY A 15 8.61 18.47 -14.90
N VAL A 16 9.13 18.31 -13.68
CA VAL A 16 10.38 18.97 -13.24
C VAL A 16 11.57 18.31 -13.93
N GLY A 17 12.43 19.07 -14.61
CA GLY A 17 13.64 18.62 -15.30
C GLY A 17 14.67 17.89 -14.39
N PRO A 18 15.59 17.08 -14.96
CA PRO A 18 16.61 16.39 -14.19
C PRO A 18 17.69 17.35 -13.66
N TYR A 19 17.76 18.55 -14.25
CA TYR A 19 18.64 19.64 -13.87
C TYR A 19 17.89 20.80 -13.18
N GLU A 20 16.63 20.59 -12.79
CA GLU A 20 15.73 21.62 -12.26
C GLU A 20 15.28 21.31 -10.81
N GLY A 21 14.28 22.06 -10.32
CA GLY A 21 13.69 21.93 -8.99
C GLY A 21 14.26 22.94 -7.99
N ASP A 22 13.43 23.30 -7.01
CA ASP A 22 13.79 24.25 -5.95
C ASP A 22 15.07 23.82 -5.25
N ASP A 23 15.98 24.77 -5.03
CA ASP A 23 17.29 24.52 -4.41
C ASP A 23 18.07 23.35 -5.05
N ASN A 24 17.97 23.24 -6.39
CA ASN A 24 18.57 22.17 -7.19
C ASN A 24 18.18 20.76 -6.71
N ALA A 25 16.92 20.57 -6.31
CA ALA A 25 16.42 19.32 -5.74
C ALA A 25 16.72 18.10 -6.63
N CYS A 26 16.42 18.14 -7.94
CA CYS A 26 16.67 17.00 -8.83
C CYS A 26 18.17 16.69 -8.98
N PRO A 27 19.06 17.66 -9.30
CA PRO A 27 20.51 17.42 -9.33
C PRO A 27 21.05 16.79 -8.04
N ARG A 28 20.66 17.31 -6.88
CA ARG A 28 21.12 16.84 -5.58
C ARG A 28 20.61 15.45 -5.25
N ALA A 29 19.33 15.20 -5.48
CA ALA A 29 18.72 13.90 -5.29
C ALA A 29 19.37 12.85 -6.21
N ARG A 30 19.55 13.16 -7.49
CA ARG A 30 20.22 12.26 -8.45
C ARG A 30 21.66 11.96 -8.02
N LYS A 31 22.45 12.98 -7.69
CA LYS A 31 23.82 12.78 -7.18
C LYS A 31 23.82 11.87 -5.96
N TRP A 32 22.97 12.15 -4.98
CA TRP A 32 22.85 11.34 -3.77
C TRP A 32 22.48 9.88 -4.11
N ILE A 33 21.51 9.64 -5.00
CA ILE A 33 21.11 8.29 -5.43
C ILE A 33 22.30 7.53 -6.03
N LEU A 34 23.05 8.15 -6.95
CA LEU A 34 24.17 7.50 -7.64
C LEU A 34 25.34 7.23 -6.68
N ASP A 35 25.65 8.16 -5.78
CA ASP A 35 26.71 8.03 -4.77
C ASP A 35 26.42 6.91 -3.76
N HIS A 36 25.16 6.54 -3.54
CA HIS A 36 24.72 5.51 -2.57
C HIS A 36 24.34 4.18 -3.23
N GLY A 37 24.96 3.87 -4.37
CA GLY A 37 24.80 2.58 -5.05
C GLY A 37 23.64 2.52 -6.04
N SER A 38 23.05 3.66 -6.40
CA SER A 38 21.95 3.81 -7.38
C SER A 38 20.61 3.19 -6.94
N ALA A 39 19.58 3.33 -7.78
CA ALA A 39 18.27 2.73 -7.53
C ALA A 39 18.29 1.18 -7.42
N THR A 40 19.41 0.50 -7.74
CA THR A 40 19.56 -0.94 -7.46
C THR A 40 19.53 -1.30 -5.97
N HIS A 41 19.85 -0.35 -5.09
CA HIS A 41 19.85 -0.52 -3.63
C HIS A 41 18.55 -0.04 -2.96
N ILE A 42 17.51 0.27 -3.73
CA ILE A 42 16.21 0.63 -3.16
C ILE A 42 15.61 -0.57 -2.37
N PRO A 43 14.94 -0.35 -1.22
CA PRO A 43 14.29 -1.42 -0.47
C PRO A 43 13.20 -2.17 -1.25
N SER A 44 12.79 -3.33 -0.75
CA SER A 44 11.89 -4.28 -1.44
C SER A 44 10.61 -3.65 -2.00
N TRP A 45 9.90 -2.82 -1.23
CA TRP A 45 8.70 -2.12 -1.70
C TRP A 45 9.01 -1.13 -2.83
N GLY A 46 10.17 -0.47 -2.76
CA GLY A 46 10.65 0.38 -3.84
C GLY A 46 10.93 -0.41 -5.10
N LYS A 47 11.56 -1.58 -4.99
CA LYS A 47 11.78 -2.47 -6.15
C LYS A 47 10.45 -2.85 -6.81
N THR A 48 9.42 -3.16 -6.02
CA THR A 48 8.06 -3.43 -6.55
C THR A 48 7.53 -2.26 -7.36
N TRP A 49 7.56 -1.03 -6.82
CA TRP A 49 7.11 0.17 -7.53
C TRP A 49 7.92 0.45 -8.79
N LEU A 50 9.25 0.33 -8.72
CA LEU A 50 10.11 0.53 -9.88
C LEU A 50 9.88 -0.56 -10.94
N SER A 51 9.60 -1.80 -10.54
CA SER A 51 9.26 -2.87 -11.49
C SER A 51 7.94 -2.64 -12.19
N ILE A 52 6.91 -2.21 -11.45
CA ILE A 52 5.63 -1.79 -12.02
C ILE A 52 5.84 -0.66 -13.03
N LEU A 53 6.71 0.31 -12.73
CA LEU A 53 6.96 1.47 -13.60
C LEU A 53 7.86 1.15 -14.81
N GLY A 54 8.55 0.00 -14.81
CA GLY A 54 9.51 -0.38 -15.84
C GLY A 54 10.93 0.15 -15.63
N LEU A 55 11.26 0.56 -14.41
CA LEU A 55 12.59 1.00 -13.97
C LEU A 55 13.36 -0.08 -13.21
N PHE A 56 12.83 -1.30 -13.08
CA PHE A 56 13.51 -2.39 -12.39
C PHE A 56 13.01 -3.73 -12.91
N ASP A 57 13.87 -4.68 -13.22
CA ASP A 57 13.40 -5.99 -13.68
C ASP A 57 12.85 -6.83 -12.52
N TRP A 58 11.70 -7.47 -12.70
CA TRP A 58 11.08 -8.32 -11.66
C TRP A 58 11.99 -9.46 -11.18
N SER A 59 13.00 -9.87 -11.95
CA SER A 59 14.00 -10.86 -11.52
C SER A 59 14.94 -10.35 -10.42
N GLY A 60 15.00 -9.04 -10.19
CA GLY A 60 15.74 -8.43 -9.08
C GLY A 60 14.87 -8.16 -7.85
N THR A 61 13.64 -8.66 -7.77
CA THR A 61 12.81 -8.58 -6.55
C THR A 61 12.75 -9.92 -5.83
N ASN A 62 12.58 -9.90 -4.51
CA ASN A 62 12.25 -11.13 -3.78
C ASN A 62 10.87 -11.63 -4.24
N PRO A 63 10.64 -12.96 -4.29
CA PRO A 63 9.36 -13.51 -4.73
C PRO A 63 8.19 -13.08 -3.86
N MET A 64 7.08 -12.68 -4.50
CA MET A 64 5.79 -12.40 -3.87
C MET A 64 4.70 -13.26 -4.53
N PRO A 65 4.76 -14.60 -4.39
CA PRO A 65 3.90 -15.50 -5.14
C PRO A 65 2.42 -15.34 -4.76
N PRO A 66 1.49 -15.14 -5.71
CA PRO A 66 0.06 -15.09 -5.41
C PRO A 66 -0.48 -16.43 -4.91
N GLU A 67 0.22 -17.54 -5.11
CA GLU A 67 -0.17 -18.87 -4.60
C GLU A 67 -0.31 -18.92 -3.08
N PHE A 68 0.31 -17.97 -2.38
CA PHE A 68 0.18 -17.77 -0.95
C PHE A 68 -1.27 -17.62 -0.49
N TRP A 69 -2.15 -17.06 -1.33
CA TRP A 69 -3.57 -16.87 -1.06
C TRP A 69 -4.40 -18.15 -1.13
N MET A 70 -3.84 -19.24 -1.67
CA MET A 70 -4.49 -20.55 -1.75
C MET A 70 -3.96 -21.55 -0.70
N LEU A 71 -3.10 -21.11 0.22
CA LEU A 71 -2.54 -22.01 1.23
C LEU A 71 -3.62 -22.57 2.17
N PRO A 72 -3.50 -23.83 2.61
CA PRO A 72 -4.40 -24.41 3.61
C PRO A 72 -4.35 -23.67 4.96
N SER A 73 -5.47 -23.64 5.67
CA SER A 73 -5.62 -22.86 6.91
C SER A 73 -4.68 -23.27 8.05
N PHE A 74 -4.21 -24.53 8.07
CA PHE A 74 -3.29 -25.02 9.09
C PHE A 74 -1.87 -24.47 8.92
N MET A 75 -1.49 -24.00 7.73
CA MET A 75 -0.14 -23.46 7.48
C MET A 75 0.10 -22.17 8.30
N PRO A 76 1.30 -21.99 8.90
CA PRO A 76 1.59 -20.82 9.72
C PRO A 76 1.66 -19.54 8.87
N MET A 77 2.11 -19.69 7.62
CA MET A 77 2.21 -18.59 6.65
C MET A 77 0.90 -18.34 5.90
N LEU A 78 -0.26 -18.62 6.49
CA LEU A 78 -1.53 -18.26 5.84
C LEU A 78 -1.73 -16.74 5.92
N PRO A 79 -2.11 -16.03 4.83
CA PRO A 79 -2.37 -14.58 4.87
C PRO A 79 -3.31 -14.14 5.99
N ALA A 80 -4.31 -14.97 6.34
CA ALA A 80 -5.26 -14.69 7.42
C ALA A 80 -4.60 -14.48 8.79
N LYS A 81 -3.44 -15.10 9.02
CA LYS A 81 -2.69 -15.03 10.28
C LYS A 81 -1.71 -13.86 10.31
N MET A 82 -1.53 -13.16 9.19
CA MET A 82 -0.71 -11.97 9.10
C MET A 82 -1.50 -10.75 9.56
N TRP A 83 -0.76 -9.77 10.09
CA TRP A 83 -1.31 -8.47 10.40
C TRP A 83 -2.03 -7.86 9.18
N CYS A 84 -3.17 -7.21 9.40
CA CYS A 84 -4.06 -6.74 8.34
C CYS A 84 -3.33 -5.83 7.34
N TYR A 85 -2.62 -4.81 7.81
CA TYR A 85 -1.84 -3.94 6.94
C TYR A 85 -0.83 -4.69 6.08
N THR A 86 -0.11 -5.67 6.65
CA THR A 86 0.84 -6.47 5.90
C THR A 86 0.14 -7.26 4.79
N ARG A 87 -0.87 -8.06 5.11
CA ARG A 87 -1.54 -8.88 4.08
C ARG A 87 -2.21 -8.01 3.01
N MET A 88 -2.80 -6.88 3.41
CA MET A 88 -3.52 -5.99 2.51
C MET A 88 -2.57 -5.34 1.50
N VAL A 89 -1.38 -4.91 1.91
CA VAL A 89 -0.38 -4.39 0.96
C VAL A 89 0.19 -5.48 0.05
N TYR A 90 0.54 -6.64 0.62
CA TYR A 90 1.14 -7.73 -0.17
C TYR A 90 0.15 -8.40 -1.12
N MET A 91 -1.17 -8.24 -0.92
CA MET A 91 -2.20 -8.79 -1.81
C MET A 91 -2.10 -8.26 -3.25
N PRO A 92 -2.30 -6.96 -3.54
CA PRO A 92 -2.14 -6.42 -4.88
C PRO A 92 -0.68 -6.49 -5.36
N MET A 93 0.33 -6.38 -4.48
CA MET A 93 1.73 -6.58 -4.88
C MET A 93 1.95 -8.00 -5.44
N SER A 94 1.41 -9.04 -4.80
CA SER A 94 1.52 -10.42 -5.26
C SER A 94 0.77 -10.66 -6.57
N TYR A 95 -0.37 -10.00 -6.78
CA TYR A 95 -1.10 -10.03 -8.05
C TYR A 95 -0.26 -9.43 -9.19
N LEU A 96 0.26 -8.22 -8.99
CA LEU A 96 1.08 -7.50 -9.98
C LEU A 96 2.40 -8.23 -10.26
N TYR A 97 3.05 -8.76 -9.21
CA TYR A 97 4.21 -9.63 -9.33
C TYR A 97 3.88 -10.89 -10.14
N GLY A 98 2.81 -11.59 -9.78
CA GLY A 98 2.39 -12.83 -10.42
C GLY A 98 2.06 -12.65 -11.91
N LYS A 99 1.47 -11.51 -12.29
CA LYS A 99 1.25 -11.08 -13.67
C LYS A 99 2.51 -10.58 -14.38
N ARG A 100 3.59 -10.29 -13.63
CA ARG A 100 4.78 -9.58 -14.10
C ARG A 100 4.42 -8.27 -14.79
N PHE A 101 3.45 -7.56 -14.22
CA PHE A 101 2.95 -6.32 -14.81
C PHE A 101 4.05 -5.26 -14.89
N VAL A 102 4.17 -4.63 -16.04
CA VAL A 102 5.06 -3.48 -16.28
C VAL A 102 4.26 -2.46 -17.10
N GLY A 103 4.27 -1.21 -16.66
CA GLY A 103 3.64 -0.11 -17.37
C GLY A 103 4.33 0.20 -18.70
N PRO A 104 3.73 1.08 -19.54
CA PRO A 104 4.32 1.46 -20.81
C PRO A 104 5.70 2.13 -20.63
N VAL A 105 6.70 1.70 -21.42
CA VAL A 105 8.02 2.32 -21.45
C VAL A 105 7.94 3.60 -22.28
N THR A 106 7.69 4.72 -21.61
CA THR A 106 7.62 6.06 -22.23
C THR A 106 9.01 6.70 -22.38
N PRO A 107 9.16 7.80 -23.15
CA PRO A 107 10.42 8.55 -23.20
C PRO A 107 10.92 8.99 -21.82
N LEU A 108 10.01 9.35 -20.90
CA LEU A 108 10.38 9.68 -19.52
C LEU A 108 10.97 8.47 -18.78
N ILE A 109 10.38 7.27 -18.95
CA ILE A 109 10.93 6.04 -18.35
C ILE A 109 12.33 5.75 -18.90
N MET A 110 12.55 5.95 -20.20
CA MET A 110 13.89 5.79 -20.80
C MET A 110 14.90 6.77 -20.19
N GLN A 111 14.54 8.04 -20.01
CA GLN A 111 15.40 9.02 -19.33
C GLN A 111 15.69 8.62 -17.89
N LEU A 112 14.67 8.21 -17.12
CA LEU A 112 14.83 7.77 -15.74
C LEU A 112 15.79 6.57 -15.60
N ARG A 113 15.84 5.68 -16.60
CA ARG A 113 16.82 4.57 -16.64
C ARG A 113 18.26 5.04 -16.80
N GLU A 114 18.50 6.17 -17.46
CA GLU A 114 19.82 6.80 -17.58
C GLU A 114 20.15 7.67 -16.35
N GLU A 115 19.12 8.19 -15.68
CA GLU A 115 19.28 9.10 -14.55
C GLU A 115 19.57 8.37 -13.23
N LEU A 116 18.94 7.22 -12.99
CA LEU A 116 18.87 6.56 -11.68
C LEU A 116 19.87 5.42 -11.45
N PHE A 117 20.64 5.04 -12.47
CA PHE A 117 21.52 3.87 -12.47
C PHE A 117 22.96 4.24 -12.81
N ASN A 118 23.93 3.58 -12.14
CA ASN A 118 25.36 3.79 -12.38
C ASN A 118 25.88 3.04 -13.62
N GLU A 119 25.15 2.02 -14.07
CA GLU A 119 25.47 1.18 -15.21
C GLU A 119 24.31 1.26 -16.22
N PRO A 120 24.57 1.02 -17.52
CA PRO A 120 23.50 0.92 -18.52
C PRO A 120 22.43 -0.08 -18.09
N PHE A 121 21.16 0.31 -18.21
CA PHE A 121 20.02 -0.44 -17.66
C PHE A 121 19.95 -1.91 -18.13
N ASP A 122 20.32 -2.15 -19.38
CA ASP A 122 20.36 -3.47 -20.03
C ASP A 122 21.51 -4.35 -19.55
N GLN A 123 22.55 -3.78 -18.94
CA GLN A 123 23.72 -4.49 -18.43
C GLN A 123 23.61 -4.85 -16.94
N ILE A 124 22.62 -4.29 -16.24
CA ILE A 124 22.40 -4.55 -14.81
C ILE A 124 22.07 -6.02 -14.58
N LYS A 125 22.83 -6.66 -13.71
CA LYS A 125 22.61 -8.06 -13.29
C LYS A 125 21.52 -8.13 -12.23
N TRP A 126 20.26 -7.95 -12.62
CA TRP A 126 19.10 -7.84 -11.73
C TRP A 126 19.01 -8.91 -10.64
N LYS A 127 19.28 -10.18 -10.99
CA LYS A 127 19.28 -11.29 -10.01
C LYS A 127 20.23 -11.08 -8.83
N LYS A 128 21.35 -10.39 -9.04
CA LYS A 128 22.36 -10.13 -8.00
C LYS A 128 21.97 -9.02 -7.04
N VAL A 129 21.13 -8.09 -7.47
CA VAL A 129 20.72 -6.93 -6.65
C VAL A 129 19.46 -7.22 -5.83
N ARG A 130 18.95 -8.46 -5.87
CA ARG A 130 17.71 -8.86 -5.17
C ARG A 130 17.76 -8.63 -3.67
N HIS A 131 18.90 -8.94 -3.06
CA HIS A 131 19.15 -8.76 -1.63
C HIS A 131 19.82 -7.41 -1.31
N SER A 132 20.19 -6.62 -2.31
CA SER A 132 20.78 -5.30 -2.11
C SER A 132 19.77 -4.33 -1.50
N CYS A 133 20.20 -3.60 -0.47
CA CYS A 133 19.45 -2.54 0.18
C CYS A 133 20.46 -1.51 0.69
N ALA A 134 20.18 -0.23 0.51
CA ALA A 134 21.03 0.84 1.02
C ALA A 134 21.04 0.80 2.55
N LEU A 135 22.22 0.97 3.17
CA LEU A 135 22.41 0.83 4.62
C LEU A 135 21.51 1.79 5.41
N GLU A 136 21.27 2.99 4.87
CA GLU A 136 20.43 4.03 5.47
C GLU A 136 18.96 3.61 5.60
N ASP A 137 18.50 2.64 4.79
CA ASP A 137 17.12 2.15 4.81
C ASP A 137 16.97 0.80 5.53
N VAL A 138 18.07 0.17 5.98
CA VAL A 138 18.03 -1.12 6.67
C VAL A 138 17.71 -0.91 8.15
N TYR A 139 16.42 -0.92 8.50
CA TYR A 139 15.99 -0.90 9.90
C TYR A 139 15.98 -2.31 10.51
N TYR A 140 15.46 -3.30 9.78
CA TYR A 140 15.50 -4.71 10.16
C TYR A 140 16.31 -5.51 9.14
N PRO A 141 17.57 -5.88 9.46
CA PRO A 141 18.36 -6.72 8.57
C PRO A 141 17.73 -8.12 8.49
N HIS A 142 17.77 -8.72 7.31
CA HIS A 142 17.27 -10.07 7.12
C HIS A 142 18.14 -11.08 7.88
N PRO A 143 17.55 -11.97 8.69
CA PRO A 143 18.24 -13.15 9.18
C PRO A 143 18.57 -14.10 8.03
N LEU A 144 19.67 -14.85 8.14
CA LEU A 144 20.09 -15.82 7.11
C LEU A 144 18.97 -16.80 6.70
N ILE A 145 18.16 -17.25 7.66
CA ILE A 145 17.04 -18.16 7.38
C ILE A 145 16.00 -17.54 6.42
N GLN A 146 15.76 -16.23 6.52
CA GLN A 146 14.84 -15.52 5.64
C GLN A 146 15.40 -15.44 4.22
N ASP A 147 16.69 -15.15 4.06
CA ASP A 147 17.34 -15.12 2.75
C ASP A 147 17.35 -16.51 2.09
N LEU A 148 17.62 -17.57 2.86
CA LEU A 148 17.53 -18.95 2.38
C LEU A 148 16.12 -19.33 1.92
N MET A 149 15.09 -18.87 2.64
CA MET A 149 13.69 -19.06 2.23
C MET A 149 13.39 -18.33 0.91
N TRP A 150 13.80 -17.07 0.77
CA TRP A 150 13.61 -16.31 -0.47
C TRP A 150 14.38 -16.92 -1.63
N ASP A 151 15.60 -17.38 -1.41
CA ASP A 151 16.42 -18.04 -2.42
C ASP A 151 15.78 -19.33 -2.90
N SER A 152 15.25 -20.13 -1.97
CA SER A 152 14.55 -21.38 -2.29
C SER A 152 13.30 -21.09 -3.12
N LEU A 153 12.48 -20.12 -2.72
CA LEU A 153 11.30 -19.71 -3.47
C LEU A 153 11.67 -19.20 -4.87
N TYR A 154 12.75 -18.44 -4.99
CA TYR A 154 13.16 -17.85 -6.26
C TYR A 154 13.78 -18.86 -7.22
N ILE A 155 14.63 -19.77 -6.73
CA ILE A 155 15.38 -20.71 -7.57
C ILE A 155 14.51 -21.92 -7.94
N ILE A 156 13.62 -22.35 -7.04
CA ILE A 156 12.84 -23.58 -7.20
C ILE A 156 11.39 -23.26 -7.53
N THR A 157 10.71 -22.54 -6.64
CA THR A 157 9.25 -22.36 -6.71
C THR A 157 8.81 -21.48 -7.88
N GLU A 158 9.45 -20.34 -8.09
CA GLU A 158 9.10 -19.42 -9.19
C GLU A 158 9.27 -20.07 -10.58
N PRO A 159 10.40 -20.71 -10.94
CA PRO A 159 10.55 -21.39 -12.23
C PRO A 159 9.56 -22.54 -12.43
N LEU A 160 9.16 -23.22 -11.35
CA LEU A 160 8.16 -24.27 -11.40
C LEU A 160 6.77 -23.71 -11.71
N LEU A 161 6.35 -22.67 -10.97
CA LEU A 161 5.01 -22.09 -11.06
C LEU A 161 4.80 -21.19 -12.28
N THR A 162 5.88 -20.66 -12.87
CA THR A 162 5.80 -19.83 -14.08
C THR A 162 5.78 -20.63 -15.37
N ARG A 163 6.04 -21.95 -15.32
CA ARG A 163 6.07 -22.84 -16.50
C ARG A 163 4.82 -23.69 -16.62
N TRP A 164 4.53 -24.12 -17.85
CA TRP A 164 3.48 -25.11 -18.10
C TRP A 164 3.85 -26.46 -17.45
N PRO A 165 2.90 -27.19 -16.81
CA PRO A 165 1.46 -26.91 -16.71
C PRO A 165 1.06 -26.06 -15.48
N PHE A 166 1.96 -25.88 -14.52
CA PHE A 166 1.65 -25.24 -13.22
C PHE A 166 1.24 -23.78 -13.34
N ASN A 167 1.73 -23.05 -14.34
CA ASN A 167 1.28 -21.68 -14.60
C ASN A 167 -0.23 -21.64 -14.86
N LYS A 168 -0.70 -22.47 -15.78
CA LYS A 168 -2.11 -22.54 -16.16
C LYS A 168 -3.00 -23.10 -15.04
N LEU A 169 -2.51 -24.09 -14.30
CA LEU A 169 -3.33 -24.79 -13.29
C LEU A 169 -3.31 -24.12 -11.91
N ILE A 170 -2.20 -23.48 -11.54
CA ILE A 170 -1.96 -22.95 -10.19
C ILE A 170 -1.83 -21.42 -10.22
N ARG A 171 -0.89 -20.85 -11.01
CA ARG A 171 -0.64 -19.39 -11.02
C ARG A 171 -1.87 -18.60 -11.48
N GLU A 172 -2.51 -19.00 -12.57
CA GLU A 172 -3.73 -18.34 -13.05
C GLU A 172 -4.87 -18.41 -12.03
N ARG A 173 -5.05 -19.56 -11.38
CA ARG A 173 -6.04 -19.72 -10.30
C ARG A 173 -5.71 -18.84 -9.09
N ALA A 174 -4.44 -18.77 -8.71
CA ALA A 174 -3.96 -17.93 -7.62
C ALA A 174 -4.23 -16.44 -7.89
N LEU A 175 -3.98 -16.00 -9.12
CA LEU A 175 -4.28 -14.63 -9.57
C LEU A 175 -5.77 -14.33 -9.48
N GLN A 176 -6.65 -15.26 -9.89
CA GLN A 176 -8.10 -15.09 -9.75
C GLN A 176 -8.52 -14.99 -8.28
N VAL A 177 -8.01 -15.88 -7.42
CA VAL A 177 -8.30 -15.84 -5.98
C VAL A 177 -7.83 -14.52 -5.36
N THR A 178 -6.63 -14.07 -5.72
CA THR A 178 -6.08 -12.79 -5.23
C THR A 178 -6.95 -11.62 -5.67
N MET A 179 -7.36 -11.58 -6.95
CA MET A 179 -8.23 -10.52 -7.46
C MET A 179 -9.63 -10.54 -6.82
N ASN A 180 -10.18 -11.72 -6.52
CA ASN A 180 -11.43 -11.83 -5.77
C ASN A 180 -11.31 -11.24 -4.36
N HIS A 181 -10.16 -11.41 -3.69
CA HIS A 181 -9.91 -10.73 -2.41
C HIS A 181 -9.80 -9.21 -2.58
N ILE A 182 -9.13 -8.72 -3.63
CA ILE A 182 -9.04 -7.28 -3.94
C ILE A 182 -10.43 -6.68 -4.13
N HIS A 183 -11.26 -7.25 -5.02
CA HIS A 183 -12.63 -6.75 -5.25
C HIS A 183 -13.48 -6.79 -4.00
N TYR A 184 -13.35 -7.84 -3.19
CA TYR A 184 -14.08 -7.94 -1.93
C TYR A 184 -13.71 -6.81 -0.96
N GLU A 185 -12.42 -6.53 -0.80
CA GLU A 185 -11.95 -5.48 0.09
C GLU A 185 -12.32 -4.08 -0.42
N ASP A 186 -12.24 -3.88 -1.74
CA ASP A 186 -12.69 -2.67 -2.43
C ASP A 186 -14.17 -2.40 -2.19
N GLU A 187 -15.05 -3.39 -2.39
CA GLU A 187 -16.48 -3.23 -2.17
C GLU A 187 -16.81 -2.93 -0.70
N ASN A 188 -16.18 -3.64 0.23
CA ASN A 188 -16.45 -3.49 1.67
C ASN A 188 -15.94 -2.19 2.28
N SER A 189 -14.94 -1.57 1.65
CA SER A 189 -14.40 -0.27 2.05
C SER A 189 -14.86 0.86 1.14
N ARG A 190 -15.81 0.60 0.23
CA ARG A 190 -16.31 1.58 -0.76
C ARG A 190 -15.17 2.22 -1.56
N TYR A 191 -14.16 1.42 -1.88
CA TYR A 191 -12.96 1.76 -2.63
C TYR A 191 -12.03 2.77 -1.92
N ILE A 192 -12.22 2.97 -0.60
CA ILE A 192 -11.27 3.68 0.25
C ILE A 192 -10.10 2.76 0.57
N THR A 193 -10.36 1.50 0.91
CA THR A 193 -9.38 0.49 1.35
C THR A 193 -8.79 0.72 2.75
N ILE A 194 -7.87 -0.12 3.24
CA ILE A 194 -7.33 0.01 4.62
C ILE A 194 -6.27 1.10 4.74
N GLY A 195 -5.68 1.59 3.65
CA GLY A 195 -4.67 2.65 3.71
C GLY A 195 -4.06 3.03 2.36
N CYS A 196 -3.31 4.13 2.31
CA CYS A 196 -2.93 4.77 1.04
C CYS A 196 -2.10 3.90 0.10
N VAL A 197 -1.16 3.13 0.63
CA VAL A 197 -0.29 2.25 -0.15
C VAL A 197 -1.13 1.17 -0.83
N GLU A 198 -2.02 0.55 -0.08
CA GLU A 198 -2.90 -0.50 -0.60
C GLU A 198 -3.96 0.08 -1.54
N LYS A 199 -4.54 1.25 -1.21
CA LYS A 199 -5.47 1.98 -2.09
C LYS A 199 -4.95 2.12 -3.50
N VAL A 200 -3.71 2.59 -3.67
CA VAL A 200 -3.16 2.84 -5.02
C VAL A 200 -2.78 1.54 -5.72
N LEU A 201 -2.40 0.50 -4.98
CA LEU A 201 -2.06 -0.81 -5.53
C LEU A 201 -3.31 -1.60 -5.94
N CYS A 202 -4.39 -1.58 -5.16
CA CYS A 202 -5.68 -2.17 -5.51
C CYS A 202 -6.30 -1.44 -6.70
N MET A 203 -6.28 -0.10 -6.71
CA MET A 203 -6.68 0.69 -7.87
C MET A 203 -5.92 0.30 -9.14
N LEU A 204 -4.59 0.15 -9.04
CA LEU A 204 -3.76 -0.30 -10.15
C LEU A 204 -4.10 -1.73 -10.56
N ALA A 205 -4.31 -2.64 -9.62
CA ALA A 205 -4.69 -4.02 -9.92
C ALA A 205 -6.03 -4.08 -10.69
N CYS A 206 -7.04 -3.31 -10.29
CA CYS A 206 -8.29 -3.18 -11.02
C CYS A 206 -8.09 -2.58 -12.42
N TRP A 207 -7.20 -1.59 -12.57
CA TRP A 207 -6.86 -1.05 -13.89
C TRP A 207 -6.17 -2.10 -14.79
N VAL A 208 -5.28 -2.91 -14.23
CA VAL A 208 -4.60 -4.00 -14.95
C VAL A 208 -5.58 -5.10 -15.36
N GLU A 209 -6.61 -5.36 -14.56
CA GLU A 209 -7.68 -6.31 -14.89
C GLU A 209 -8.59 -5.76 -16.00
N ASP A 210 -9.13 -4.56 -15.83
CA ASP A 210 -9.96 -3.86 -16.81
C ASP A 210 -9.80 -2.34 -16.69
N PRO A 211 -9.03 -1.69 -17.59
CA PRO A 211 -8.82 -0.24 -17.59
C PRO A 211 -10.11 0.59 -17.73
N ASN A 212 -11.18 0.01 -18.30
CA ASN A 212 -12.47 0.67 -18.50
C ASN A 212 -13.52 0.25 -17.45
N GLY A 213 -13.12 -0.64 -16.54
CA GLY A 213 -13.98 -1.30 -15.57
C GLY A 213 -14.54 -0.33 -14.52
N ILE A 214 -15.70 -0.70 -13.98
CA ILE A 214 -16.37 0.10 -12.96
C ILE A 214 -15.56 0.18 -11.66
N CYS A 215 -14.83 -0.88 -11.30
CA CYS A 215 -13.99 -0.91 -10.09
C CYS A 215 -12.89 0.16 -10.15
N PHE A 216 -12.18 0.28 -11.28
CA PHE A 216 -11.17 1.33 -11.46
C PHE A 216 -11.78 2.74 -11.37
N LYS A 217 -12.93 2.97 -12.00
CA LYS A 217 -13.63 4.27 -11.94
C LYS A 217 -14.05 4.65 -10.53
N LYS A 218 -14.52 3.69 -9.72
CA LYS A 218 -14.86 3.93 -8.31
C LYS A 218 -13.62 4.25 -7.48
N HIS A 219 -12.50 3.58 -7.72
CA HIS A 219 -11.20 3.91 -7.11
C HIS A 219 -10.71 5.33 -7.43
N LEU A 220 -10.89 5.78 -8.68
CA LEU A 220 -10.52 7.15 -9.09
C LEU A 220 -11.32 8.19 -8.31
N ALA A 221 -12.62 7.95 -8.13
CA ALA A 221 -13.50 8.85 -7.38
C ALA A 221 -13.08 9.02 -5.91
N ARG A 222 -12.33 8.06 -5.35
CA ARG A 222 -11.85 8.05 -3.97
C ARG A 222 -10.41 8.56 -3.80
N ILE A 223 -9.72 8.97 -4.87
CA ILE A 223 -8.39 9.60 -4.74
C ILE A 223 -8.42 10.87 -3.88
N PRO A 224 -9.39 11.80 -4.04
CA PRO A 224 -9.42 13.03 -3.25
C PRO A 224 -9.50 12.80 -1.73
N ASP A 225 -10.12 11.70 -1.29
CA ASP A 225 -10.23 11.32 0.13
C ASP A 225 -8.86 11.16 0.81
N TYR A 226 -7.81 10.97 0.01
CA TYR A 226 -6.43 10.79 0.46
C TYR A 226 -5.57 12.04 0.32
N LEU A 227 -6.08 13.12 -0.28
CA LEU A 227 -5.29 14.31 -0.59
C LEU A 227 -5.58 15.42 0.42
N TRP A 228 -4.53 16.01 0.97
CA TRP A 228 -4.62 17.08 1.97
C TRP A 228 -3.71 18.24 1.62
N ILE A 229 -4.23 19.46 1.69
CA ILE A 229 -3.45 20.69 1.50
C ILE A 229 -2.94 21.13 2.88
N ALA A 230 -1.64 20.93 3.10
CA ALA A 230 -0.91 21.44 4.27
C ALA A 230 -0.24 22.79 3.95
N GLU A 231 0.35 23.39 4.97
CA GLU A 231 1.11 24.65 4.89
C GLU A 231 2.28 24.60 3.90
N ASP A 232 2.82 23.41 3.64
CA ASP A 232 3.91 23.14 2.70
C ASP A 232 3.43 22.43 1.41
N GLY A 233 2.11 22.45 1.15
CA GLY A 233 1.51 22.03 -0.11
C GLY A 233 0.65 20.77 -0.02
N LEU A 234 0.33 20.20 -1.19
CA LEU A 234 -0.55 19.04 -1.33
C LEU A 234 0.20 17.74 -0.98
N LYS A 235 -0.36 16.94 -0.08
CA LYS A 235 0.19 15.67 0.40
C LYS A 235 -0.84 14.55 0.31
N MET A 236 -0.35 13.31 0.20
CA MET A 236 -1.18 12.12 0.36
C MET A 236 -1.15 11.66 1.82
N GLN A 237 -2.32 11.58 2.46
CA GLN A 237 -2.49 10.97 3.79
C GLN A 237 -2.68 9.46 3.67
N VAL A 238 -2.60 8.74 4.79
CA VAL A 238 -3.00 7.32 4.82
C VAL A 238 -4.50 7.18 4.67
N PHE A 239 -5.25 8.05 5.36
CA PHE A 239 -6.66 8.42 5.32
C PHE A 239 -6.77 9.47 6.46
N GLY A 240 -7.93 10.06 6.72
CA GLY A 240 -8.05 11.03 7.82
C GLY A 240 -8.08 10.39 9.22
N SER A 241 -7.80 11.18 10.26
CA SER A 241 -7.91 10.77 11.68
C SER A 241 -9.21 11.24 12.34
N GLN A 242 -10.28 11.41 11.55
CA GLN A 242 -11.42 12.23 11.94
C GLN A 242 -12.11 11.73 13.21
N LEU A 243 -12.43 10.43 13.30
CA LEU A 243 -13.04 9.87 14.50
C LEU A 243 -12.07 9.90 15.68
N TRP A 244 -10.83 9.45 15.47
CA TRP A 244 -9.81 9.39 16.52
C TRP A 244 -9.65 10.76 17.21
N ASP A 245 -9.45 11.80 16.42
CA ASP A 245 -9.28 13.17 16.91
C ASP A 245 -10.56 13.71 17.53
N CYS A 246 -11.72 13.42 16.93
CA CYS A 246 -13.02 13.86 17.48
C CYS A 246 -13.29 13.24 18.86
N CYS A 247 -13.00 11.94 19.04
CA CYS A 247 -13.19 11.27 20.32
C CYS A 247 -12.33 11.90 21.42
N PHE A 248 -11.04 12.14 21.14
CA PHE A 248 -10.17 12.77 22.13
C PHE A 248 -10.48 14.25 22.37
N ALA A 249 -10.87 14.99 21.34
CA ALA A 249 -11.29 16.38 21.50
C ALA A 249 -12.54 16.48 22.40
N VAL A 250 -13.53 15.61 22.20
CA VAL A 250 -14.74 15.60 23.05
C VAL A 250 -14.38 15.23 24.49
N GLN A 251 -13.56 14.19 24.71
CA GLN A 251 -13.11 13.81 26.05
C GLN A 251 -12.35 14.95 26.74
N ALA A 252 -11.46 15.63 26.03
CA ALA A 252 -10.70 16.76 26.56
C ALA A 252 -11.61 17.95 26.94
N LEU A 253 -12.61 18.27 26.10
CA LEU A 253 -13.58 19.31 26.40
C LEU A 253 -14.42 18.98 27.64
N VAL A 254 -14.87 17.73 27.77
CA VAL A 254 -15.61 17.27 28.96
C VAL A 254 -14.75 17.31 30.22
N ALA A 255 -13.45 17.03 30.11
CA ALA A 255 -12.51 17.08 31.23
C ALA A 255 -12.02 18.50 31.57
N SER A 256 -12.36 19.50 30.76
CA SER A 256 -11.95 20.89 30.99
C SER A 256 -12.86 21.61 31.98
N ASP A 257 -12.37 22.69 32.59
CA ASP A 257 -13.15 23.56 33.48
C ASP A 257 -14.02 24.59 32.70
N LEU A 258 -14.24 24.37 31.40
CA LEU A 258 -15.03 25.28 30.55
C LEU A 258 -16.53 25.11 30.79
N SER A 259 -17.28 26.22 30.70
CA SER A 259 -18.73 26.19 30.90
C SER A 259 -19.47 25.57 29.71
N LEU A 260 -20.64 24.96 29.95
CA LEU A 260 -21.49 24.43 28.88
C LEU A 260 -21.93 25.50 27.87
N SER A 261 -21.99 26.77 28.27
CA SER A 261 -22.25 27.88 27.35
C SER A 261 -21.12 28.07 26.32
N GLU A 262 -19.88 27.73 26.67
CA GLU A 262 -18.71 27.85 25.78
C GLU A 262 -18.57 26.63 24.88
N ILE A 263 -18.74 25.41 25.42
CA ILE A 263 -18.41 24.17 24.71
C ILE A 263 -19.63 23.34 24.26
N GLY A 264 -20.84 23.68 24.71
CA GLY A 264 -22.03 22.85 24.52
C GLY A 264 -22.36 22.57 23.04
N PHE A 265 -22.14 23.54 22.16
CA PHE A 265 -22.34 23.33 20.71
C PHE A 265 -21.30 22.35 20.12
N ALA A 266 -20.04 22.47 20.52
CA ALA A 266 -18.97 21.57 20.09
C ALA A 266 -19.22 20.14 20.58
N LEU A 267 -19.61 19.97 21.85
CA LEU A 267 -19.96 18.66 22.42
C LEU A 267 -21.15 18.01 21.68
N LYS A 268 -22.21 18.77 21.41
CA LYS A 268 -23.37 18.28 20.66
C LYS A 268 -22.99 17.76 19.27
N ASN A 269 -22.18 18.52 18.54
CA ASN A 269 -21.75 18.15 17.20
C ASN A 269 -20.75 16.99 17.20
N GLY A 270 -19.80 16.98 18.13
CA GLY A 270 -18.85 15.88 18.30
C GLY A 270 -19.56 14.57 18.62
N HIS A 271 -20.50 14.59 19.58
CA HIS A 271 -21.33 13.43 19.89
C HIS A 271 -22.17 12.98 18.68
N PHE A 272 -22.78 13.91 17.94
CA PHE A 272 -23.51 13.58 16.72
C PHE A 272 -22.61 12.91 15.68
N TYR A 273 -21.42 13.47 15.42
CA TYR A 273 -20.46 12.91 14.48
C TYR A 273 -20.00 11.51 14.87
N ILE A 274 -19.64 11.30 16.14
CA ILE A 274 -19.23 9.99 16.66
C ILE A 274 -20.37 8.98 16.51
N LYS A 275 -21.61 9.37 16.83
CA LYS A 275 -22.78 8.51 16.67
C LYS A 275 -23.01 8.09 15.22
N GLU A 276 -22.95 9.02 14.28
CA GLU A 276 -23.16 8.73 12.86
C GLU A 276 -22.00 7.96 12.23
N SER A 277 -20.80 8.07 12.78
CA SER A 277 -19.60 7.34 12.32
C SER A 277 -19.57 5.87 12.76
N GLN A 278 -20.54 5.42 13.57
CA GLN A 278 -20.60 4.03 14.02
C GLN A 278 -20.83 3.08 12.84
N VAL A 279 -20.04 2.02 12.74
CA VAL A 279 -20.20 0.99 11.70
C VAL A 279 -21.51 0.23 11.91
N LYS A 280 -22.43 0.31 10.95
CA LYS A 280 -23.81 -0.20 11.07
C LYS A 280 -23.94 -1.70 10.74
N ASP A 281 -23.06 -2.20 9.89
CA ASP A 281 -23.13 -3.56 9.33
C ASP A 281 -21.78 -4.27 9.43
N ASN A 282 -21.82 -5.61 9.44
CA ASN A 282 -20.61 -6.42 9.24
C ASN A 282 -20.20 -6.39 7.77
N PRO A 283 -18.95 -6.77 7.44
CA PRO A 283 -18.55 -6.90 6.05
C PRO A 283 -19.43 -7.94 5.33
N SER A 284 -19.60 -7.78 4.03
CA SER A 284 -20.54 -8.55 3.22
C SER A 284 -20.20 -10.05 3.20
N GLY A 285 -21.24 -10.88 3.05
CA GLY A 285 -21.10 -12.33 2.85
C GLY A 285 -20.36 -13.06 3.98
N ASP A 286 -19.62 -14.12 3.62
CA ASP A 286 -18.78 -14.87 4.55
C ASP A 286 -17.42 -14.17 4.77
N PHE A 287 -17.48 -13.06 5.47
CA PHE A 287 -16.33 -12.20 5.74
C PHE A 287 -15.18 -12.88 6.50
N LYS A 288 -15.44 -14.00 7.19
CA LYS A 288 -14.40 -14.78 7.87
C LYS A 288 -13.47 -15.48 6.88
N THR A 289 -14.03 -16.01 5.79
CA THR A 289 -13.23 -16.60 4.69
C THR A 289 -12.40 -15.56 3.95
N MET A 290 -12.82 -14.30 4.01
CA MET A 290 -12.10 -13.14 3.49
C MET A 290 -11.19 -12.47 4.53
N TYR A 291 -10.99 -13.13 5.68
CA TYR A 291 -10.05 -12.71 6.74
C TYR A 291 -10.41 -11.37 7.42
N ARG A 292 -11.67 -10.94 7.33
CA ARG A 292 -12.19 -9.78 8.07
C ARG A 292 -12.73 -10.18 9.44
N HIS A 293 -12.77 -9.20 10.33
CA HIS A 293 -13.33 -9.34 11.67
C HIS A 293 -14.77 -8.80 11.72
N VAL A 294 -15.54 -9.19 12.74
CA VAL A 294 -16.83 -8.55 13.06
C VAL A 294 -16.59 -7.06 13.31
N SER A 295 -17.40 -6.21 12.67
CA SER A 295 -17.29 -4.75 12.73
C SER A 295 -18.62 -4.04 13.06
N LYS A 296 -19.75 -4.73 13.04
CA LYS A 296 -21.03 -4.12 13.40
C LYS A 296 -21.00 -3.58 14.83
N GLY A 297 -21.36 -2.30 14.99
CA GLY A 297 -21.37 -1.58 16.27
C GLY A 297 -20.01 -1.04 16.69
N SER A 298 -18.96 -1.25 15.91
CA SER A 298 -17.62 -0.72 16.16
C SER A 298 -17.42 0.67 15.54
N TRP A 299 -16.20 1.18 15.69
CA TRP A 299 -15.73 2.38 15.06
C TRP A 299 -14.36 2.17 14.39
N THR A 300 -14.14 2.92 13.31
CA THR A 300 -12.88 2.96 12.55
C THR A 300 -11.97 4.07 13.08
N PHE A 301 -10.79 4.25 12.50
CA PHE A 301 -9.93 5.39 12.85
C PHE A 301 -10.41 6.71 12.21
N SER A 302 -11.00 6.62 11.02
CA SER A 302 -11.40 7.76 10.18
C SER A 302 -12.90 8.03 10.25
N ASP A 303 -13.68 7.36 9.40
CA ASP A 303 -15.12 7.55 9.23
C ASP A 303 -15.84 6.20 8.98
N GLN A 304 -17.18 6.26 8.88
CA GLN A 304 -18.00 5.07 8.70
C GLN A 304 -17.69 4.29 7.41
N ASP A 305 -17.35 4.98 6.32
CA ASP A 305 -17.16 4.38 5.00
C ASP A 305 -15.90 3.52 4.94
N HIS A 306 -14.87 3.84 5.75
CA HIS A 306 -13.64 3.06 5.86
C HIS A 306 -13.89 1.59 6.24
N GLY A 307 -14.87 1.35 7.11
CA GLY A 307 -15.33 0.01 7.49
C GLY A 307 -14.33 -0.90 8.22
N TRP A 308 -13.10 -0.44 8.49
CA TRP A 308 -12.08 -1.18 9.23
C TRP A 308 -12.12 -0.82 10.71
N GLN A 309 -12.75 -1.70 11.50
CA GLN A 309 -12.83 -1.53 12.95
C GLN A 309 -11.45 -1.47 13.59
N THR A 310 -11.32 -0.65 14.63
CA THR A 310 -10.13 -0.65 15.49
C THR A 310 -10.56 -0.70 16.96
N SER A 311 -9.87 -1.51 17.76
CA SER A 311 -10.27 -1.80 19.14
C SER A 311 -10.23 -0.59 20.06
N ASP A 312 -9.17 0.22 19.95
CA ASP A 312 -9.00 1.46 20.73
C ASP A 312 -9.96 2.55 20.25
N CYS A 313 -10.11 2.76 18.94
CA CYS A 313 -11.07 3.70 18.37
C CYS A 313 -12.50 3.38 18.85
N THR A 314 -12.85 2.09 18.87
CA THR A 314 -14.14 1.62 19.41
C THR A 314 -14.27 1.90 20.89
N ALA A 315 -13.21 1.68 21.68
CA ALA A 315 -13.23 1.97 23.11
C ALA A 315 -13.38 3.46 23.40
N GLU A 316 -12.62 4.32 22.72
CA GLU A 316 -12.66 5.77 22.91
C GLU A 316 -13.99 6.38 22.45
N ALA A 317 -14.54 5.93 21.32
CA ALA A 317 -15.87 6.34 20.87
C ALA A 317 -16.97 5.89 21.85
N LEU A 318 -16.83 4.70 22.45
CA LEU A 318 -17.80 4.20 23.43
C LEU A 318 -17.77 5.01 24.73
N LYS A 319 -16.59 5.44 25.20
CA LYS A 319 -16.47 6.31 26.39
C LYS A 319 -17.20 7.63 26.21
N VAL A 320 -17.20 8.21 25.00
CA VAL A 320 -17.91 9.46 24.71
C VAL A 320 -19.42 9.27 24.64
N LYS A 321 -19.88 8.05 24.35
CA LYS A 321 -21.31 7.73 24.21
C LYS A 321 -22.01 7.44 25.54
N GLN A 322 -21.26 7.04 26.58
CA GLN A 322 -21.78 6.75 27.92
C GLN A 322 -21.96 8.05 28.72
#